data_AF-A0A934THD4-F1
#
_entry.id   AF-A0A934THD4-F1
#
_cell.length_a   1.000
_cell.length_b   1.000
_cell.length_c   1.000
_cell.angle_alpha   90.00
_cell.angle_beta   90.00
_cell.angle_gamma   90.00
#
_symmetry.space_group_name_H-M   'P 1'
#
loop_
_entity.id
_entity.type
_entity.pdbx_description
1 polymer ?
#
loop_
_entity_poly.entity_id
_entity_poly.type
_entity_poly.pdbx_seq_one_letter_code
_entity_poly.pdbx_strand_id
1 'polypeptide(L)'
;MKKIFLSLAIVASLSFASSGYAQENKKGNRGGFDFKKELNLSSGQEQKMETARSEYKAKADELKVKSDLSKEDKLAKGKELREQHMTTVKNILTPEQQAKMKELQSKRGDRPSKKIARNSERFGRNKTDGASALNRGVKDLNLTDDQKQKIKELNQDFRTKSRELAKAHREELNKVYTPEQQEKLKEFRKSLSQNNKFSHHNRRGMMPKLDEASKEKIKALKENFEKEKKAIELSRIAPDAQKQKIVDLRQNFRKERQQIIKDARKVEENKPV
;
A
#
# COMPACT_ATOMS: atom_id res chain seq x y z
N MET A 1 -25.40 -47.48 -8.15
CA MET A 1 -25.62 -46.19 -7.47
C MET A 1 -25.69 -45.08 -8.51
N LYS A 2 -26.65 -44.18 -8.34
CA LYS A 2 -27.28 -43.35 -9.37
C LYS A 2 -26.32 -42.30 -9.95
N LYS A 3 -26.13 -42.32 -11.27
CA LYS A 3 -25.58 -41.20 -12.04
C LYS A 3 -26.73 -40.26 -12.35
N ILE A 4 -26.80 -39.10 -11.69
CA ILE A 4 -27.77 -38.05 -12.03
C ILE A 4 -27.09 -37.14 -13.05
N PHE A 5 -27.34 -37.40 -14.33
CA PHE A 5 -27.19 -36.41 -15.39
C PHE A 5 -28.38 -35.45 -15.29
N LEU A 6 -28.14 -34.25 -14.78
CA LEU A 6 -29.17 -33.21 -14.76
C LEU A 6 -29.17 -32.50 -16.12
N SER A 7 -30.04 -32.97 -17.01
CA SER A 7 -30.36 -32.39 -18.30
C SER A 7 -31.04 -31.04 -18.12
N LEU A 8 -30.37 -29.95 -18.54
CA LEU A 8 -30.91 -28.60 -18.51
C LEU A 8 -31.66 -28.34 -19.82
N ALA A 9 -32.95 -28.63 -19.82
CA ALA A 9 -33.86 -28.30 -20.93
C ALA A 9 -34.06 -26.77 -20.99
N ILE A 10 -33.69 -26.19 -22.13
CA ILE A 10 -33.92 -24.78 -22.45
C ILE A 10 -35.40 -24.64 -22.85
N VAL A 11 -36.22 -24.14 -21.94
CA VAL A 11 -37.57 -23.66 -22.28
C VAL A 11 -37.44 -22.23 -22.79
N ALA A 12 -37.65 -22.06 -24.09
CA ALA A 12 -37.80 -20.76 -24.73
C ALA A 12 -39.19 -20.19 -24.41
N SER A 13 -39.27 -19.33 -23.39
CA SER A 13 -40.42 -18.48 -23.15
C SER A 13 -40.08 -17.04 -23.54
N LEU A 14 -40.56 -16.64 -24.72
CA LEU A 14 -40.70 -15.24 -25.12
C LEU A 14 -41.68 -14.55 -24.17
N SER A 15 -41.26 -13.48 -23.52
CA SER A 15 -42.18 -12.52 -22.89
C SER A 15 -41.65 -11.11 -23.11
N PHE A 16 -42.52 -10.33 -23.74
CA PHE A 16 -42.32 -8.99 -24.23
C PHE A 16 -42.47 -7.97 -23.09
N ALA A 17 -41.48 -7.08 -22.99
CA ALA A 17 -41.43 -5.76 -22.35
C ALA A 17 -42.28 -5.44 -21.09
N SER A 18 -41.58 -5.17 -19.99
CA SER A 18 -41.88 -4.02 -19.13
C SER A 18 -40.65 -3.10 -19.11
N SER A 19 -40.79 -1.92 -19.70
CA SER A 19 -39.82 -0.82 -19.65
C SER A 19 -39.67 -0.31 -18.22
N GLY A 20 -38.76 -0.89 -17.47
CA GLY A 20 -38.23 -0.31 -16.25
C GLY A 20 -37.35 0.89 -16.62
N TYR A 21 -37.75 2.08 -16.15
CA TYR A 21 -36.98 3.32 -16.26
C TYR A 21 -35.51 3.06 -15.89
N ALA A 22 -34.65 3.06 -16.90
CA ALA A 22 -33.21 3.09 -16.69
C ALA A 22 -32.88 4.46 -16.09
N GLN A 23 -32.69 4.50 -14.77
CA GLN A 23 -32.11 5.66 -14.09
C GLN A 23 -30.71 5.86 -14.68
N GLU A 24 -30.59 6.80 -15.60
CA GLU A 24 -29.36 7.23 -16.27
C GLU A 24 -28.43 7.87 -15.22
N ASN A 25 -27.77 7.03 -14.44
CA ASN A 25 -26.60 7.44 -13.70
C ASN A 25 -25.51 7.73 -14.73
N LYS A 26 -25.39 8.99 -15.17
CA LYS A 26 -24.21 9.53 -15.85
C LYS A 26 -23.00 9.44 -14.90
N LYS A 27 -22.50 8.21 -14.69
CA LYS A 27 -21.17 7.96 -14.14
C LYS A 27 -20.22 8.53 -15.17
N GLY A 28 -19.67 9.71 -14.85
CA GLY A 28 -18.71 10.42 -15.68
C GLY A 28 -17.71 9.48 -16.33
N ASN A 29 -17.53 9.68 -17.63
CA ASN A 29 -16.64 8.92 -18.50
C ASN A 29 -15.21 8.94 -17.91
N ARG A 30 -14.89 7.94 -17.07
CA ARG A 30 -13.61 7.83 -16.38
C ARG A 30 -12.53 7.35 -17.35
N GLY A 31 -12.22 8.12 -18.40
CA GLY A 31 -11.05 7.96 -19.27
C GLY A 31 -10.58 6.52 -19.47
N GLY A 32 -11.55 5.63 -19.71
CA GLY A 32 -11.35 4.20 -19.71
C GLY A 32 -11.11 3.82 -21.15
N PHE A 33 -9.91 3.36 -21.45
CA PHE A 33 -9.55 2.57 -22.63
C PHE A 33 -10.79 1.87 -23.23
N ASP A 34 -11.18 2.32 -24.41
CA ASP A 34 -12.33 1.76 -25.10
C ASP A 34 -11.84 0.51 -25.85
N PHE A 35 -11.93 -0.61 -25.15
CA PHE A 35 -11.46 -1.91 -25.65
C PHE A 35 -12.07 -2.29 -27.01
N LYS A 36 -13.30 -1.81 -27.31
CA LYS A 36 -13.95 -2.07 -28.60
C LYS A 36 -13.25 -1.31 -29.73
N LYS A 37 -12.99 -0.02 -29.50
CA LYS A 37 -12.30 0.86 -30.47
C LYS A 37 -10.85 0.46 -30.69
N GLU A 38 -10.13 0.07 -29.64
CA GLU A 38 -8.72 -0.24 -29.77
C GLU A 38 -8.45 -1.57 -30.49
N LEU A 39 -9.37 -2.53 -30.44
CA LEU A 39 -9.25 -3.82 -31.15
C LEU A 39 -9.97 -3.86 -32.51
N ASN A 40 -10.62 -2.76 -32.93
CA ASN A 40 -11.42 -2.71 -34.16
C ASN A 40 -12.36 -3.92 -34.29
N LEU A 41 -13.19 -4.16 -33.26
CA LEU A 41 -14.10 -5.31 -33.25
C LEU A 41 -15.16 -5.18 -34.36
N SER A 42 -15.50 -6.29 -35.01
CA SER A 42 -16.65 -6.32 -35.92
C SER A 42 -17.98 -6.27 -35.14
N SER A 43 -19.07 -5.87 -35.79
CA SER A 43 -20.41 -5.83 -35.18
C SER A 43 -20.81 -7.17 -34.54
N GLY A 44 -20.50 -8.28 -35.21
CA GLY A 44 -20.75 -9.62 -34.67
C GLY A 44 -19.88 -9.97 -33.45
N GLN A 45 -18.63 -9.50 -33.40
CA GLN A 45 -17.77 -9.66 -32.23
C GLN A 45 -18.25 -8.79 -31.06
N GLU A 46 -18.71 -7.57 -31.33
CA GLU A 46 -19.24 -6.67 -30.29
C GLU A 46 -20.45 -7.25 -29.58
N GLN A 47 -21.39 -7.84 -30.33
CA GLN A 47 -22.56 -8.52 -29.75
C GLN A 47 -22.14 -9.68 -28.85
N LYS A 48 -21.25 -10.56 -29.32
CA LYS A 48 -20.72 -11.68 -28.51
C LYS A 48 -20.01 -11.20 -27.26
N MET A 49 -19.26 -10.10 -27.34
CA MET A 49 -18.59 -9.48 -26.20
C MET A 49 -19.57 -8.92 -25.18
N GLU A 50 -20.66 -8.31 -25.63
CA GLU A 50 -21.69 -7.77 -24.74
C GLU A 50 -22.44 -8.88 -24.00
N THR A 51 -22.77 -9.97 -24.69
CA THR A 51 -23.35 -11.19 -24.08
C THR A 51 -22.41 -11.77 -23.03
N ALA A 52 -21.13 -11.99 -23.39
CA ALA A 52 -20.14 -12.54 -22.47
C ALA A 52 -19.90 -11.65 -21.24
N ARG A 53 -19.99 -10.33 -21.38
CA ARG A 53 -19.90 -9.36 -20.28
C ARG A 53 -21.14 -9.39 -19.39
N SER A 54 -22.32 -9.48 -19.98
CA SER A 54 -23.59 -9.51 -19.26
C SER A 54 -23.71 -10.78 -18.40
N GLU A 55 -23.36 -11.93 -18.96
CA GLU A 55 -23.31 -13.21 -18.24
C GLU A 55 -22.31 -13.19 -17.09
N TYR A 56 -21.09 -12.68 -17.34
CA TYR A 56 -20.08 -12.53 -16.29
C TYR A 56 -20.58 -11.62 -15.17
N LYS A 57 -21.20 -10.49 -15.52
CA LYS A 57 -21.72 -9.53 -14.54
C LYS A 57 -22.82 -10.15 -13.68
N ALA A 58 -23.77 -10.86 -14.28
CA ALA A 58 -24.84 -11.54 -13.55
C ALA A 58 -24.27 -12.54 -12.54
N LYS A 59 -23.35 -13.43 -12.97
CA LYS A 59 -22.68 -14.40 -12.09
C LYS A 59 -21.84 -13.73 -11.00
N ALA A 60 -21.16 -12.63 -11.33
CA ALA A 60 -20.33 -11.91 -10.38
C ALA A 60 -21.16 -11.18 -9.32
N ASP A 61 -22.32 -10.63 -9.69
CA ASP A 61 -23.23 -9.97 -8.75
C ASP A 61 -23.93 -11.00 -7.85
N GLU A 62 -24.31 -12.16 -8.38
CA GLU A 62 -24.81 -13.29 -7.59
C GLU A 62 -23.78 -13.77 -6.55
N LEU A 63 -22.51 -13.92 -6.95
CA LEU A 63 -21.41 -14.30 -6.04
C LEU A 63 -21.18 -13.29 -4.92
N LYS A 64 -21.42 -11.99 -5.15
CA LYS A 64 -21.26 -10.97 -4.10
C LYS A 64 -22.34 -11.08 -3.03
N VAL A 65 -23.58 -11.28 -3.46
CA VAL A 65 -24.76 -11.26 -2.58
C VAL A 65 -24.91 -12.56 -1.79
N LYS A 66 -24.39 -13.70 -2.29
CA LYS A 66 -24.42 -14.99 -1.56
C LYS A 66 -23.80 -14.87 -0.15
N SER A 67 -24.61 -14.92 0.89
CA SER A 67 -24.18 -14.84 2.31
C SER A 67 -23.44 -16.09 2.79
N ASP A 68 -23.71 -17.22 2.15
CA ASP A 68 -23.34 -18.56 2.66
C ASP A 68 -21.90 -18.97 2.30
N LEU A 69 -21.16 -18.09 1.61
CA LEU A 69 -19.78 -18.34 1.20
C LEU A 69 -18.81 -17.50 2.05
N SER A 70 -17.73 -18.15 2.50
CA SER A 70 -16.61 -17.46 3.13
C SER A 70 -15.97 -16.44 2.17
N LYS A 71 -15.19 -15.50 2.70
CA LYS A 71 -14.50 -14.50 1.86
C LYS A 71 -13.49 -15.19 0.94
N GLU A 72 -12.82 -16.22 1.44
CA GLU A 72 -11.84 -17.04 0.75
C GLU A 72 -12.50 -17.77 -0.43
N ASP A 73 -13.66 -18.39 -0.22
CA ASP A 73 -14.40 -19.08 -1.28
C ASP A 73 -14.95 -18.12 -2.33
N LYS A 74 -15.43 -16.95 -1.92
CA LYS A 74 -15.84 -15.88 -2.86
C LYS A 74 -14.68 -15.42 -3.72
N LEU A 75 -13.48 -15.30 -3.15
CA LEU A 75 -12.28 -14.94 -3.90
C LEU A 75 -11.87 -16.04 -4.88
N ALA A 76 -11.90 -17.30 -4.46
CA ALA A 76 -11.58 -18.44 -5.34
C ALA A 76 -12.55 -18.53 -6.52
N LYS A 77 -13.87 -18.52 -6.26
CA LYS A 77 -14.91 -18.55 -7.29
C LYS A 77 -14.87 -17.30 -8.18
N GLY A 78 -14.53 -16.14 -7.60
CA GLY A 78 -14.34 -14.91 -8.35
C GLY A 78 -13.16 -14.97 -9.32
N LYS A 79 -12.06 -15.64 -8.97
CA LYS A 79 -10.92 -15.86 -9.87
C LYS A 79 -11.29 -16.80 -11.00
N GLU A 80 -11.91 -17.94 -10.68
CA GLU A 80 -12.34 -18.92 -11.67
C GLU A 80 -13.32 -18.29 -12.68
N LEU A 81 -14.32 -17.56 -12.20
CA LEU A 81 -15.28 -16.85 -13.05
C LEU A 81 -14.58 -15.83 -13.99
N ARG A 82 -13.52 -15.19 -13.51
CA ARG A 82 -12.73 -14.25 -14.31
C ARG A 82 -11.91 -14.96 -15.38
N GLU A 83 -11.31 -16.11 -15.06
CA GLU A 83 -10.56 -16.93 -16.02
C GLU A 83 -11.48 -17.47 -17.11
N GLN A 84 -12.64 -17.99 -16.73
CA GLN A 84 -13.68 -18.43 -17.68
C GLN A 84 -14.07 -17.29 -18.63
N HIS A 85 -14.39 -16.12 -18.09
CA HIS A 85 -14.73 -14.96 -18.92
C HIS A 85 -13.58 -14.55 -19.85
N MET A 86 -12.33 -14.56 -19.38
CA MET A 86 -11.17 -14.24 -20.21
C MET A 86 -10.99 -15.24 -21.35
N THR A 87 -11.24 -16.52 -21.11
CA THR A 87 -11.20 -17.56 -22.16
C THR A 87 -12.29 -17.33 -23.20
N THR A 88 -13.53 -17.07 -22.77
CA THR A 88 -14.64 -16.72 -23.68
C THR A 88 -14.30 -15.50 -24.53
N VAL A 89 -13.74 -14.45 -23.92
CA VAL A 89 -13.31 -13.24 -24.62
C VAL A 89 -12.21 -13.54 -25.65
N LYS A 90 -11.20 -14.35 -25.30
CA LYS A 90 -10.13 -14.72 -26.25
C LYS A 90 -10.70 -15.45 -27.47
N ASN A 91 -11.66 -16.35 -27.27
CA ASN A 91 -12.28 -17.11 -28.35
C ASN A 91 -13.12 -16.26 -29.31
N ILE A 92 -13.55 -15.07 -28.91
CA ILE A 92 -14.27 -14.11 -29.77
C ILE A 92 -13.30 -13.35 -30.69
N LEU A 93 -12.04 -13.21 -30.29
CA LEU A 93 -11.05 -12.39 -30.97
C LEU A 93 -10.23 -13.19 -31.97
N THR A 94 -9.82 -12.53 -33.05
CA THR A 94 -8.86 -13.10 -34.01
C THR A 94 -7.46 -13.18 -33.39
N PRO A 95 -6.56 -14.04 -33.91
CA PRO A 95 -5.18 -14.13 -33.43
C PRO A 95 -4.45 -12.77 -33.42
N GLU A 96 -4.68 -11.93 -34.43
CA GLU A 96 -4.11 -10.58 -34.51
C GLU A 96 -4.65 -9.65 -33.41
N GLN A 97 -5.97 -9.70 -33.17
CA GLN A 97 -6.60 -8.93 -32.09
C GLN A 97 -6.14 -9.41 -30.70
N GLN A 98 -5.88 -10.70 -30.51
CA GLN A 98 -5.30 -11.24 -29.28
C GLN A 98 -3.87 -10.73 -29.05
N ALA A 99 -3.04 -10.65 -30.10
CA ALA A 99 -1.70 -10.08 -30.01
C ALA A 99 -1.75 -8.60 -29.61
N LYS A 100 -2.61 -7.82 -30.28
CA LYS A 100 -2.86 -6.40 -29.94
C LYS A 100 -3.37 -6.25 -28.51
N MET A 101 -4.24 -7.15 -28.04
CA MET A 101 -4.70 -7.14 -26.65
C MET A 101 -3.55 -7.33 -25.66
N LYS A 102 -2.66 -8.30 -25.89
CA LYS A 102 -1.50 -8.55 -25.02
C LYS A 102 -0.57 -7.35 -24.99
N GLU A 103 -0.30 -6.74 -26.14
CA GLU A 103 0.51 -5.52 -26.24
C GLU A 103 -0.09 -4.36 -25.42
N LEU A 104 -1.40 -4.14 -25.56
CA LEU A 104 -2.10 -3.09 -24.81
C LEU A 104 -2.16 -3.38 -23.30
N GLN A 105 -2.20 -4.66 -22.89
CA GLN A 105 -2.08 -5.07 -21.49
C GLN A 105 -0.68 -4.77 -20.93
N SER A 106 0.38 -5.09 -21.66
CA SER A 106 1.77 -4.78 -21.27
C SER A 106 1.98 -3.27 -21.12
N LYS A 107 1.52 -2.47 -22.10
CA LYS A 107 1.58 -0.99 -22.04
C LYS A 107 0.78 -0.38 -20.89
N ARG A 108 -0.17 -1.12 -20.31
CA ARG A 108 -0.92 -0.72 -19.11
C ARG A 108 -0.20 -1.09 -17.82
N GLY A 109 0.58 -2.18 -17.81
CA GLY A 109 1.47 -2.54 -16.71
C GLY A 109 2.58 -1.51 -16.49
N ASP A 110 3.06 -0.90 -17.57
CA ASP A 110 4.11 0.12 -17.56
C ASP A 110 3.63 1.56 -17.33
N ARG A 111 2.34 1.79 -17.09
CA ARG A 111 1.91 3.13 -16.67
C ARG A 111 2.48 3.41 -15.29
N PRO A 112 3.41 4.39 -15.11
CA PRO A 112 3.88 4.74 -13.80
C PRO A 112 2.66 5.11 -12.96
N SER A 113 2.63 4.55 -11.76
CA SER A 113 1.63 4.61 -10.70
C SER A 113 1.32 6.04 -10.19
N LYS A 114 1.45 7.08 -11.03
CA LYS A 114 1.21 8.48 -10.72
C LYS A 114 -0.26 8.77 -10.33
N LYS A 115 -1.22 7.95 -10.80
CA LYS A 115 -2.62 8.02 -10.34
C LYS A 115 -2.90 7.18 -9.07
N ILE A 116 -2.10 6.16 -8.77
CA ILE A 116 -2.17 5.47 -7.47
C ILE A 116 -1.56 6.37 -6.38
N ALA A 117 -0.48 7.09 -6.70
CA ALA A 117 0.12 8.11 -5.82
C ALA A 117 -0.86 9.24 -5.47
N ARG A 118 -1.54 9.83 -6.46
CA ARG A 118 -2.54 10.88 -6.20
C ARG A 118 -3.78 10.43 -5.45
N ASN A 119 -4.20 9.17 -5.61
CA ASN A 119 -5.33 8.63 -4.84
C ASN A 119 -4.88 8.17 -3.43
N SER A 120 -3.60 7.84 -3.22
CA SER A 120 -3.03 7.64 -1.88
C SER A 120 -2.83 8.95 -1.12
N GLU A 121 -2.62 10.09 -1.81
CA GLU A 121 -2.67 11.42 -1.20
C GLU A 121 -4.09 11.82 -0.77
N ARG A 122 -5.11 11.59 -1.61
CA ARG A 122 -6.52 11.91 -1.28
C ARG A 122 -7.14 11.03 -0.19
N PHE A 123 -6.70 9.77 -0.07
CA PHE A 123 -7.14 8.85 1.01
C PHE A 123 -6.07 8.67 2.11
N GLY A 124 -5.06 9.55 2.16
CA GLY A 124 -4.01 9.58 3.16
C GLY A 124 -3.34 8.23 3.43
N ARG A 125 -3.23 7.32 2.46
CA ARG A 125 -2.51 6.05 2.63
C ARG A 125 -1.02 6.26 2.40
N ASN A 126 -0.37 6.95 3.32
CA ASN A 126 1.06 6.78 3.53
C ASN A 126 1.29 5.34 3.99
N LYS A 127 1.81 4.51 3.07
CA LYS A 127 2.13 3.09 3.29
C LYS A 127 3.19 2.87 4.38
N THR A 128 3.82 3.95 4.85
CA THR A 128 4.85 3.96 5.90
C THR A 128 4.28 3.95 7.32
N ASP A 129 2.99 4.24 7.51
CA ASP A 129 2.37 4.27 8.84
C ASP A 129 1.17 3.33 8.91
N GLY A 130 1.40 2.02 8.80
CA GLY A 130 0.37 1.02 9.16
C GLY A 130 -0.18 1.20 10.58
N ALA A 131 0.59 1.86 11.46
CA ALA A 131 0.16 2.32 12.77
C ALA A 131 -0.88 3.47 12.71
N SER A 132 -0.81 4.36 11.72
CA SER A 132 -1.68 5.54 11.58
C SER A 132 -2.99 5.27 10.82
N ALA A 133 -3.12 4.12 10.16
CA ALA A 133 -4.38 3.69 9.56
C ALA A 133 -5.36 3.18 10.64
N LEU A 134 -4.87 2.41 11.62
CA LEU A 134 -5.63 2.05 12.82
C LEU A 134 -6.02 3.31 13.61
N ASN A 135 -5.06 4.20 13.85
CA ASN A 135 -5.28 5.44 14.62
C ASN A 135 -6.29 6.42 13.98
N ARG A 136 -6.70 6.25 12.72
CA ARG A 136 -7.75 7.09 12.13
C ARG A 136 -9.15 6.57 12.42
N GLY A 137 -9.36 5.26 12.43
CA GLY A 137 -10.68 4.67 12.72
C GLY A 137 -11.06 4.71 14.21
N VAL A 138 -10.08 4.70 15.12
CA VAL A 138 -10.34 4.77 16.58
C VAL A 138 -10.47 6.18 17.15
N LYS A 139 -10.06 7.22 16.41
CA LYS A 139 -10.19 8.62 16.89
C LYS A 139 -11.64 9.08 16.95
N ASP A 140 -12.48 8.58 16.05
CA ASP A 140 -13.90 8.94 15.99
C ASP A 140 -14.76 8.12 16.98
N LEU A 141 -14.15 7.21 17.75
CA LEU A 141 -14.85 6.30 18.68
C LEU A 141 -14.86 6.77 20.13
N ASN A 142 -14.41 8.01 20.42
CA ASN A 142 -14.39 8.60 21.77
C ASN A 142 -13.91 7.64 22.87
N LEU A 143 -12.83 6.91 22.58
CA LEU A 143 -12.32 5.88 23.50
C LEU A 143 -11.81 6.50 24.81
N THR A 144 -12.13 5.82 25.92
CA THR A 144 -11.51 6.07 27.22
C THR A 144 -10.01 5.75 27.20
N ASP A 145 -9.25 6.31 28.12
CA ASP A 145 -7.80 6.12 28.16
C ASP A 145 -7.42 4.66 28.45
N ASP A 146 -8.21 3.96 29.28
CA ASP A 146 -8.05 2.52 29.53
C ASP A 146 -8.28 1.68 28.26
N GLN A 147 -9.27 2.03 27.42
CA GLN A 147 -9.50 1.35 26.15
C GLN A 147 -8.35 1.58 25.16
N LYS A 148 -7.81 2.81 25.10
CA LYS A 148 -6.63 3.12 24.26
C LYS A 148 -5.42 2.31 24.68
N GLN A 149 -5.20 2.17 25.99
CA GLN A 149 -4.09 1.41 26.53
C GLN A 149 -4.19 -0.08 26.20
N LYS A 150 -5.37 -0.71 26.39
CA LYS A 150 -5.61 -2.11 26.00
C LYS A 150 -5.40 -2.35 24.49
N ILE A 151 -5.90 -1.44 23.65
CA ILE A 151 -5.70 -1.53 22.19
C ILE A 151 -4.21 -1.42 21.82
N LYS A 152 -3.46 -0.57 22.53
CA LYS A 152 -2.02 -0.42 22.29
C LYS A 152 -1.26 -1.71 22.61
N GLU A 153 -1.58 -2.35 23.73
CA GLU A 153 -1.00 -3.63 24.15
C GLU A 153 -1.34 -4.75 23.16
N LEU A 154 -2.63 -4.90 22.80
CA LEU A 154 -3.06 -5.87 21.78
C LEU A 154 -2.34 -5.67 20.44
N ASN A 155 -2.14 -4.42 20.01
CA ASN A 155 -1.41 -4.12 18.79
C ASN A 155 0.09 -4.40 18.90
N GLN A 156 0.70 -4.21 20.07
CA GLN A 156 2.09 -4.57 20.31
C GLN A 156 2.26 -6.08 20.23
N ASP A 157 1.41 -6.85 20.92
CA ASP A 157 1.42 -8.31 20.88
C ASP A 157 1.20 -8.85 19.48
N PHE A 158 0.20 -8.31 18.76
CA PHE A 158 -0.05 -8.68 17.37
C PHE A 158 1.16 -8.42 16.47
N ARG A 159 1.84 -7.29 16.65
CA ARG A 159 3.05 -6.96 15.88
C ARG A 159 4.19 -7.93 16.17
N THR A 160 4.38 -8.30 17.43
CA THR A 160 5.42 -9.27 17.83
C THR A 160 5.15 -10.63 17.20
N LYS A 161 3.93 -11.17 17.40
CA LYS A 161 3.52 -12.46 16.81
C LYS A 161 3.61 -12.46 15.29
N SER A 162 3.17 -11.38 14.64
CA SER A 162 3.26 -11.24 13.18
C SER A 162 4.70 -11.25 12.68
N ARG A 163 5.65 -10.63 13.42
CA ARG A 163 7.07 -10.65 13.07
C ARG A 163 7.68 -12.04 13.21
N GLU A 164 7.33 -12.75 14.27
CA GLU A 164 7.81 -14.12 14.51
C GLU A 164 7.29 -15.07 13.43
N LEU A 165 5.99 -15.03 13.15
CA LEU A 165 5.39 -15.82 12.08
C LEU A 165 6.01 -15.51 10.71
N ALA A 166 6.24 -14.24 10.41
CA ALA A 166 6.90 -13.84 9.16
C ALA A 166 8.36 -14.32 9.06
N LYS A 167 9.09 -14.38 10.18
CA LYS A 167 10.44 -14.96 10.23
C LYS A 167 10.39 -16.46 9.99
N ALA A 168 9.53 -17.18 10.71
CA ALA A 168 9.37 -18.63 10.57
C ALA A 168 9.02 -19.02 9.13
N HIS A 169 8.01 -18.37 8.54
CA HIS A 169 7.63 -18.59 7.14
C HIS A 169 8.79 -18.31 6.16
N ARG A 170 9.59 -17.27 6.42
CA ARG A 170 10.77 -16.96 5.59
C ARG A 170 11.85 -18.04 5.72
N GLU A 171 12.05 -18.60 6.90
CA GLU A 171 13.01 -19.68 7.14
C GLU A 171 12.56 -20.96 6.44
N GLU A 172 11.27 -21.30 6.50
CA GLU A 172 10.71 -22.45 5.77
C GLU A 172 10.86 -22.29 4.27
N LEU A 173 10.53 -21.11 3.71
CA LEU A 173 10.76 -20.83 2.30
C LEU A 173 12.24 -20.93 1.92
N ASN A 174 13.16 -20.48 2.78
CA ASN A 174 14.59 -20.62 2.50
C ASN A 174 15.02 -22.08 2.36
N LYS A 175 14.38 -23.03 3.07
CA LYS A 175 14.67 -24.47 2.92
C LYS A 175 14.28 -25.04 1.55
N VAL A 176 13.36 -24.38 0.83
CA VAL A 176 12.92 -24.79 -0.51
C VAL A 176 13.89 -24.30 -1.61
N TYR A 177 14.67 -23.26 -1.34
CA TYR A 177 15.57 -22.66 -2.33
C TYR A 177 16.94 -23.33 -2.38
N THR A 178 17.53 -23.37 -3.57
CA THR A 178 18.92 -23.79 -3.75
C THR A 178 19.89 -22.74 -3.17
N PRO A 179 21.14 -23.12 -2.83
CA PRO A 179 22.13 -22.18 -2.29
C PRO A 179 22.33 -20.93 -3.17
N GLU A 180 22.37 -21.10 -4.49
CA GLU A 180 22.51 -20.00 -5.44
C GLU A 180 21.30 -19.05 -5.46
N GLN A 181 20.08 -19.60 -5.31
CA GLN A 181 18.85 -18.81 -5.22
C GLN A 181 18.78 -18.03 -3.91
N GLN A 182 19.26 -18.61 -2.81
CA GLN A 182 19.33 -17.94 -1.52
C GLN A 182 20.27 -16.73 -1.56
N GLU A 183 21.43 -16.83 -2.22
CA GLU A 183 22.36 -15.71 -2.40
C GLU A 183 21.76 -14.60 -3.26
N LYS A 184 21.14 -14.92 -4.41
CA LYS A 184 20.41 -13.93 -5.23
C LYS A 184 19.30 -13.22 -4.43
N LEU A 185 18.57 -13.95 -3.58
CA LEU A 185 17.55 -13.37 -2.70
C LEU A 185 18.15 -12.47 -1.60
N LYS A 186 19.32 -12.81 -1.06
CA LYS A 186 20.02 -11.94 -0.09
C LYS A 186 20.48 -10.65 -0.75
N GLU A 187 21.04 -10.72 -1.95
CA GLU A 187 21.49 -9.56 -2.72
C GLU A 187 20.30 -8.64 -3.10
N PHE A 188 19.21 -9.22 -3.62
CA PHE A 188 17.99 -8.48 -3.94
C PHE A 188 17.39 -7.78 -2.70
N ARG A 189 17.42 -8.43 -1.53
CA ARG A 189 16.97 -7.81 -0.28
C ARG A 189 17.90 -6.67 0.17
N LYS A 190 19.21 -6.80 -0.03
CA LYS A 190 20.19 -5.74 0.28
C LYS A 190 20.01 -4.54 -0.65
N SER A 191 19.79 -4.75 -1.95
CA SER A 191 19.55 -3.65 -2.91
C SER A 191 18.22 -2.93 -2.64
N LEU A 192 17.16 -3.65 -2.25
CA LEU A 192 15.91 -3.05 -1.77
C LEU A 192 16.11 -2.22 -0.48
N SER A 193 16.98 -2.67 0.44
CA SER A 193 17.32 -1.90 1.64
C SER A 193 18.16 -0.66 1.33
N GLN A 194 19.05 -0.72 0.33
CA GLN A 194 19.85 0.42 -0.10
C GLN A 194 19.00 1.46 -0.84
N ASN A 195 18.07 1.03 -1.69
CA ASN A 195 17.13 1.94 -2.35
C ASN A 195 16.13 2.58 -1.36
N ASN A 196 15.85 1.93 -0.23
CA ASN A 196 15.09 2.55 0.86
C ASN A 196 15.87 3.58 1.69
N LYS A 197 17.20 3.71 1.53
CA LYS A 197 17.96 4.83 2.14
C LYS A 197 17.60 6.18 1.54
N PHE A 198 16.98 6.22 0.35
CA PHE A 198 16.49 7.46 -0.27
C PHE A 198 15.12 7.91 0.22
N SER A 199 14.39 7.11 1.01
CA SER A 199 13.05 7.49 1.51
C SER A 199 13.07 8.34 2.80
N HIS A 200 14.21 8.47 3.49
CA HIS A 200 14.33 9.29 4.70
C HIS A 200 14.91 10.69 4.48
N HIS A 201 15.28 11.06 3.24
CA HIS A 201 15.90 12.36 2.97
C HIS A 201 14.90 13.53 3.05
N ASN A 202 13.59 13.29 2.98
CA ASN A 202 12.58 14.34 3.14
C ASN A 202 12.30 14.74 4.60
N ARG A 203 12.92 14.11 5.61
CA ARG A 203 12.91 14.63 7.00
C ARG A 203 14.17 15.39 7.39
N ARG A 204 15.24 15.33 6.59
CA ARG A 204 16.45 16.13 6.82
C ARG A 204 16.34 17.54 6.21
N GLY A 205 15.37 17.75 5.31
CA GLY A 205 15.02 19.04 4.72
C GLY A 205 14.01 19.87 5.54
N MET A 206 13.47 19.34 6.64
CA MET A 206 12.80 20.16 7.67
C MET A 206 13.84 20.64 8.69
N MET A 207 14.93 21.25 8.21
CA MET A 207 15.51 22.32 9.03
C MET A 207 14.43 23.40 9.04
N PRO A 208 13.94 23.83 10.21
CA PRO A 208 13.12 25.03 10.29
C PRO A 208 13.85 26.13 9.50
N LYS A 209 13.13 27.03 8.82
CA LYS A 209 13.75 28.28 8.40
C LYS A 209 14.24 28.92 9.70
N LEU A 210 15.56 28.91 9.87
CA LEU A 210 16.24 29.47 11.02
C LEU A 210 17.05 30.63 10.46
N ASP A 211 17.06 31.73 11.19
CA ASP A 211 17.96 32.84 10.97
C ASP A 211 19.42 32.40 11.14
N GLU A 212 20.34 33.19 10.56
CA GLU A 212 21.77 32.84 10.54
C GLU A 212 22.34 32.71 11.96
N ALA A 213 21.94 33.59 12.89
CA ALA A 213 22.39 33.52 14.27
C ALA A 213 21.98 32.20 14.97
N SER A 214 20.74 31.73 14.73
CA SER A 214 20.31 30.42 15.28
C SER A 214 21.02 29.24 14.62
N LYS A 215 21.37 29.33 13.33
CA LYS A 215 22.20 28.30 12.66
C LYS A 215 23.59 28.23 13.25
N GLU A 216 24.21 29.37 13.54
CA GLU A 216 25.53 29.44 14.19
C GLU A 216 25.50 28.87 15.60
N LYS A 217 24.48 29.21 16.40
CA LYS A 217 24.29 28.63 17.75
C LYS A 217 24.17 27.10 17.70
N ILE A 218 23.42 26.55 16.73
CA ILE A 218 23.31 25.10 16.55
C ILE A 218 24.65 24.48 16.11
N LYS A 219 25.42 25.17 15.27
CA LYS A 219 26.74 24.72 14.84
C LYS A 219 27.73 24.67 16.02
N ALA A 220 27.81 25.75 16.79
CA ALA A 220 28.65 25.82 17.99
C ALA A 220 28.27 24.76 19.03
N LEU A 221 26.96 24.58 19.28
CA LEU A 221 26.44 23.53 20.17
C LEU A 221 26.87 22.13 19.72
N LYS A 222 26.88 21.88 18.40
CA LYS A 222 27.32 20.59 17.83
C LYS A 222 28.83 20.39 17.99
N GLU A 223 29.62 21.43 17.78
CA GLU A 223 31.07 21.38 17.95
C GLU A 223 31.46 21.09 19.41
N ASN A 224 30.78 21.73 20.37
CA ASN A 224 30.98 21.46 21.80
C ASN A 224 30.57 20.02 22.17
N PHE A 225 29.41 19.57 21.69
CA PHE A 225 28.96 18.19 21.90
C PHE A 225 30.00 17.15 21.42
N GLU A 226 30.57 17.33 20.23
CA GLU A 226 31.59 16.40 19.72
C GLU A 226 32.90 16.45 20.52
N LYS A 227 33.30 17.65 21.01
CA LYS A 227 34.47 17.79 21.89
C LYS A 227 34.25 17.08 23.22
N GLU A 228 33.12 17.31 23.88
CA GLU A 228 32.79 16.70 25.17
C GLU A 228 32.61 15.18 25.04
N LYS A 229 31.95 14.73 23.98
CA LYS A 229 31.79 13.31 23.69
C LYS A 229 33.14 12.62 23.53
N LYS A 230 34.07 13.21 22.77
CA LYS A 230 35.44 12.69 22.63
C LYS A 230 36.19 12.69 23.96
N ALA A 231 36.02 13.73 24.78
CA ALA A 231 36.63 13.78 26.11
C ALA A 231 36.11 12.66 27.02
N ILE A 232 34.81 12.33 26.95
CA ILE A 232 34.22 11.20 27.68
C ILE A 232 34.75 9.87 27.15
N GLU A 233 34.84 9.69 25.82
CA GLU A 233 35.38 8.47 25.19
C GLU A 233 36.85 8.23 25.55
N LEU A 234 37.65 9.29 25.68
CA LEU A 234 39.06 9.22 26.07
C LEU A 234 39.28 9.20 27.60
N SER A 235 38.21 9.40 28.39
CA SER A 235 38.32 9.40 29.85
C SER A 235 38.58 7.99 30.39
N ARG A 236 39.39 7.86 31.44
CA ARG A 236 39.69 6.58 32.10
C ARG A 236 38.58 6.09 33.04
N ILE A 237 37.32 6.32 32.66
CA ILE A 237 36.14 5.92 33.42
C ILE A 237 35.69 4.54 32.95
N ALA A 238 35.02 3.78 33.80
CA ALA A 238 34.43 2.50 33.43
C ALA A 238 33.54 2.62 32.17
N PRO A 239 33.58 1.65 31.23
CA PRO A 239 32.87 1.74 29.96
C PRO A 239 31.36 2.01 30.09
N ASP A 240 30.72 1.48 31.13
CA ASP A 240 29.28 1.70 31.33
C ASP A 240 28.97 3.10 31.85
N ALA A 241 29.85 3.68 32.66
CA ALA A 241 29.75 5.08 33.06
C ALA A 241 30.08 6.04 31.91
N GLN A 242 30.97 5.67 30.97
CA GLN A 242 31.15 6.42 29.72
C GLN A 242 29.87 6.43 28.87
N LYS A 243 29.23 5.25 28.69
CA LYS A 243 27.95 5.14 27.96
C LYS A 243 26.87 6.02 28.59
N GLN A 244 26.72 5.98 29.91
CA GLN A 244 25.73 6.78 30.62
C GLN A 244 25.98 8.29 30.42
N LYS A 245 27.23 8.75 30.60
CA LYS A 245 27.60 10.15 30.35
C LYS A 245 27.35 10.59 28.90
N ILE A 246 27.61 9.72 27.91
CA ILE A 246 27.31 10.02 26.50
C ILE A 246 25.79 10.08 26.26
N VAL A 247 24.99 9.25 26.93
CA VAL A 247 23.53 9.30 26.85
C VAL A 247 23.01 10.62 27.42
N ASP A 248 23.48 11.02 28.60
CA ASP A 248 23.06 12.27 29.25
C ASP A 248 23.49 13.49 28.41
N LEU A 249 24.73 13.49 27.90
CA LEU A 249 25.23 14.51 26.98
C LEU A 249 24.36 14.61 25.70
N ARG A 250 23.93 13.48 25.13
CA ARG A 250 23.00 13.46 23.98
C ARG A 250 21.63 14.01 24.33
N GLN A 251 21.13 13.75 25.53
CA GLN A 251 19.84 14.29 25.97
C GLN A 251 19.91 15.81 26.13
N ASN A 252 20.98 16.33 26.75
CA ASN A 252 21.20 17.77 26.91
C ASN A 252 21.33 18.46 25.55
N PHE A 253 22.18 17.94 24.65
CA PHE A 253 22.29 18.45 23.29
C PHE A 253 20.94 18.52 22.56
N ARG A 254 20.09 17.50 22.71
CA ARG A 254 18.75 17.50 22.10
C ARG A 254 17.85 18.57 22.71
N LYS A 255 17.87 18.76 24.03
CA LYS A 255 17.07 19.77 24.74
C LYS A 255 17.49 21.19 24.34
N GLU A 256 18.79 21.48 24.37
CA GLU A 256 19.33 22.80 24.00
C GLU A 256 19.09 23.12 22.54
N ARG A 257 19.31 22.15 21.63
CA ARG A 257 18.98 22.32 20.21
C ARG A 257 17.50 22.60 19.99
N GLN A 258 16.61 21.93 20.74
CA GLN A 258 15.17 22.21 20.66
C GLN A 258 14.84 23.61 21.18
N GLN A 259 15.51 24.06 22.24
CA GLN A 259 15.30 25.40 22.79
C GLN A 259 15.71 26.49 21.79
N ILE A 260 16.90 26.38 21.18
CA ILE A 260 17.35 27.30 20.12
C ILE A 260 16.33 27.39 18.99
N ILE A 261 15.78 26.24 18.56
CA ILE A 261 14.75 26.20 17.50
C ILE A 261 13.45 26.86 17.94
N LYS A 262 13.02 26.67 19.20
CA LYS A 262 11.80 27.31 19.74
C LYS A 262 11.97 28.82 19.80
N ASP A 263 13.12 29.29 20.26
CA ASP A 263 13.40 30.72 20.41
C ASP A 263 13.49 31.39 19.04
N ALA A 264 14.14 30.77 18.07
CA ALA A 264 14.19 31.25 16.68
C ALA A 264 12.80 31.43 16.06
N ARG A 265 11.87 30.51 16.34
CA ARG A 265 10.48 30.60 15.84
C ARG A 265 9.71 31.75 16.47
N LYS A 266 9.87 31.98 17.78
CA LYS A 266 9.25 33.12 18.47
C LYS A 266 9.74 34.47 17.93
N VAL A 267 10.98 34.53 17.47
CA VAL A 267 11.55 35.75 16.86
C VAL A 267 11.04 35.98 15.44
N GLU A 268 10.80 34.92 14.65
CA GLU A 268 10.16 35.05 13.33
C GLU A 268 8.69 35.50 13.41
N GLU A 269 7.93 35.06 14.42
CA GLU A 269 6.51 35.44 14.60
C GLU A 269 6.32 36.91 15.03
N ASN A 270 7.35 37.56 15.56
CA ASN A 270 7.30 38.94 16.07
C ASN A 270 7.92 40.00 15.13
N LYS A 271 8.23 39.66 13.87
CA LYS A 271 8.68 40.66 12.90
C LYS A 271 7.48 41.48 12.39
N PRO A 272 7.47 42.82 12.54
CA PRO A 272 6.44 43.65 11.92
C PRO A 272 6.52 43.54 10.40
N VAL A 273 5.35 43.47 9.76
CA VAL A 273 5.16 43.42 8.29
C VAL A 273 5.63 44.71 7.64
#